data_AF-X1UC54-F1
#
_entry.id   AF-X1UC54-F1
#
_cell.length_a   1.000
_cell.length_b   1.000
_cell.length_c   1.000
_cell.angle_alpha   90.00
_cell.angle_beta   90.00
_cell.angle_gamma   90.00
#
_symmetry.space_group_name_H-M   'P 1'
#
loop_
_entity.id
_entity.type
_entity.pdbx_description
1 polymer ?
#
loop_
_entity_poly.entity_id
_entity_poly.type
_entity_poly.pdbx_seq_one_letter_code
_entity_poly.pdbx_strand_id
1 'polypeptide(L)'
;MLAHNFKPAKHNIAGWYLSEKLDGTRAFWDGGISRGFRSSNVPYANTVKDIRYLNDSIATGLWSRSGKVIHAPDWWLDGLPPCFLDGELFIGRGRFQELRKVVATLEPGPGWDDVWLRVFDSPRPEVFAQEREIKIRSEYSFWIKGAHEWVVRTVLNHSFRRVKSSWKFEEVLLFLEKILLKRALDGSIEMGNVCLLRQEKLPLSYLKAMKRIEDRMEEIADEGGEGVVLRNPVGQWSPVRSHNLLKHKPW
;
A
#
# COMPACT_ATOMS: atom_id res chain seq x y z
N MET A 1 5.88 0.81 -4.98
CA MET A 1 6.23 1.89 -5.93
C MET A 1 6.29 3.26 -5.27
N LEU A 2 7.30 4.08 -5.58
CA LEU A 2 7.43 5.45 -5.06
C LEU A 2 7.11 6.50 -6.13
N ALA A 3 6.48 7.61 -5.75
CA ALA A 3 6.03 8.64 -6.68
C ALA A 3 7.11 9.69 -6.98
N HIS A 4 7.21 10.19 -8.22
CA HIS A 4 7.90 11.45 -8.52
C HIS A 4 6.98 12.65 -8.23
N ASN A 5 7.55 13.85 -8.12
CA ASN A 5 6.73 15.06 -8.06
C ASN A 5 6.09 15.31 -9.43
N PHE A 6 4.80 15.64 -9.43
CA PHE A 6 4.10 16.11 -10.62
C PHE A 6 4.70 17.46 -11.06
N LYS A 7 4.73 17.66 -12.38
CA LYS A 7 5.32 18.83 -13.04
C LYS A 7 4.48 19.09 -14.29
N PRO A 8 3.54 20.05 -14.26
CA PRO A 8 2.59 20.27 -15.35
C PRO A 8 3.30 20.44 -16.71
N ALA A 9 4.39 21.21 -16.76
CA ALA A 9 5.15 21.43 -17.98
C ALA A 9 5.87 20.18 -18.56
N LYS A 10 5.93 19.06 -17.83
CA LYS A 10 6.71 17.87 -18.22
C LYS A 10 5.89 16.59 -18.31
N HIS A 11 4.71 16.53 -17.72
CA HIS A 11 3.95 15.30 -17.59
C HIS A 11 2.58 15.44 -18.24
N ASN A 12 2.32 14.63 -19.27
CA ASN A 12 0.98 14.49 -19.82
C ASN A 12 0.18 13.46 -19.00
N ILE A 13 -0.81 13.96 -18.25
CA ILE A 13 -1.62 13.16 -17.31
C ILE A 13 -3.05 12.91 -17.81
N ALA A 14 -3.33 13.26 -19.06
CA ALA A 14 -4.64 12.99 -19.66
C ALA A 14 -4.95 11.47 -19.60
N GLY A 15 -6.15 11.13 -19.13
CA GLY A 15 -6.57 9.74 -18.95
C GLY A 15 -5.92 8.99 -17.78
N TRP A 16 -5.08 9.65 -16.96
CA TRP A 16 -4.52 9.03 -15.76
C TRP A 16 -5.55 8.92 -14.64
N TYR A 17 -5.27 8.07 -13.65
CA TYR A 17 -6.10 7.99 -12.45
C TYR A 17 -5.62 8.98 -11.39
N LEU A 18 -6.56 9.64 -10.73
CA LEU A 18 -6.36 10.54 -9.60
C LEU A 18 -6.90 9.88 -8.33
N SER A 19 -6.13 9.93 -7.25
CA SER A 19 -6.62 9.62 -5.90
C SER A 19 -6.14 10.67 -4.90
N GLU A 20 -6.83 10.76 -3.76
CA GLU A 20 -6.33 11.56 -2.64
C GLU A 20 -4.99 11.01 -2.16
N LYS A 21 -4.07 11.91 -1.81
CA LYS A 21 -2.85 11.56 -1.09
C LYS A 21 -3.17 11.57 0.40
N LEU A 22 -3.19 10.40 1.00
CA LEU A 22 -3.44 10.24 2.44
C LEU A 22 -2.18 10.53 3.28
N ASP A 23 -2.39 11.13 4.45
CA ASP A 23 -1.38 11.26 5.51
C ASP A 23 -1.50 10.12 6.51
N GLY A 24 -1.03 8.94 6.10
CA GLY A 24 -1.14 7.72 6.89
C GLY A 24 0.20 7.02 7.10
N THR A 25 0.12 5.74 7.43
CA THR A 25 1.30 4.85 7.48
C THR A 25 1.19 3.81 6.38
N ARG A 26 2.05 3.92 5.36
CA ARG A 26 2.11 2.97 4.26
C ARG A 26 2.35 1.54 4.75
N ALA A 27 1.49 0.64 4.29
CA ALA A 27 1.53 -0.78 4.62
C ALA A 27 1.42 -1.65 3.38
N PHE A 28 2.13 -2.77 3.43
CA PHE A 28 2.06 -3.87 2.47
C PHE A 28 1.46 -5.08 3.18
N TRP A 29 0.39 -5.61 2.63
CA TRP A 29 -0.12 -6.92 3.02
C TRP A 29 0.43 -7.93 2.04
N ASP A 30 1.10 -8.98 2.52
CA ASP A 30 1.66 -10.03 1.66
C ASP A 30 0.67 -11.17 1.38
N GLY A 31 -0.61 -10.94 1.67
CA GLY A 31 -1.65 -11.96 1.54
C GLY A 31 -1.65 -12.98 2.68
N GLY A 32 -0.90 -12.72 3.76
CA GLY A 32 -0.85 -13.56 4.95
C GLY A 32 0.18 -14.68 4.89
N ILE A 33 0.98 -14.74 3.81
CA ILE A 33 1.93 -15.84 3.58
C ILE A 33 3.04 -15.88 4.62
N SER A 34 3.33 -14.75 5.27
CA SER A 34 4.33 -14.69 6.33
C SER A 34 3.74 -14.81 7.74
N ARG A 35 2.42 -14.95 7.90
CA ARG A 35 1.81 -15.00 9.24
C ARG A 35 2.36 -16.15 10.07
N GLY A 36 2.73 -15.86 11.31
CA GLY A 36 3.27 -16.85 12.24
C GLY A 36 4.75 -17.17 12.06
N PHE A 37 5.39 -16.70 10.99
CA PHE A 37 6.84 -16.85 10.84
C PHE A 37 7.56 -15.88 11.77
N ARG A 38 8.71 -16.32 12.31
CA ARG A 38 9.68 -15.39 12.87
C ARG A 38 10.10 -14.37 11.82
N SER A 39 10.14 -13.10 12.18
CA SER A 39 10.44 -12.02 11.25
C SER A 39 11.82 -12.19 10.61
N SER A 40 12.80 -12.70 11.35
CA SER A 40 14.13 -13.06 10.83
C SER A 40 14.13 -14.13 9.72
N ASN A 41 13.08 -14.94 9.62
CA ASN A 41 12.91 -15.96 8.58
C ASN A 41 12.17 -15.43 7.34
N VAL A 42 11.72 -14.17 7.35
CA VAL A 42 11.04 -13.53 6.22
C VAL A 42 12.05 -12.66 5.46
N PRO A 43 12.33 -12.93 4.18
CA PRO A 43 13.48 -12.35 3.47
C PRO A 43 13.36 -10.86 3.14
N TYR A 44 12.17 -10.28 3.34
CA TYR A 44 11.92 -8.84 3.19
C TYR A 44 11.69 -8.13 4.53
N ALA A 45 11.88 -8.83 5.65
CA ALA A 45 11.91 -8.22 6.97
C ALA A 45 13.20 -7.42 7.18
N ASN A 46 13.05 -6.21 7.69
CA ASN A 46 14.15 -5.40 8.16
C ASN A 46 14.46 -5.77 9.60
N THR A 47 15.50 -6.56 9.84
CA THR A 47 15.93 -6.97 11.18
C THR A 47 17.19 -6.25 11.67
N VAL A 48 17.70 -5.28 10.91
CA VAL A 48 19.01 -4.63 11.17
C VAL A 48 19.13 -4.06 12.59
N LYS A 49 18.05 -3.47 13.10
CA LYS A 49 18.01 -2.84 14.43
C LYS A 49 17.23 -3.66 15.46
N ASP A 50 16.96 -4.94 15.19
CA ASP A 50 16.11 -5.76 16.07
C ASP A 50 16.85 -6.32 17.28
N ILE A 51 18.17 -6.19 17.33
CA ILE A 51 19.00 -6.50 18.52
C ILE A 51 18.54 -5.76 19.80
N ARG A 52 17.78 -4.67 19.65
CA ARG A 52 17.18 -3.91 20.76
C ARG A 52 15.98 -4.60 21.39
N TYR A 53 15.40 -5.59 20.73
CA TYR A 53 14.25 -6.33 21.20
C TYR A 53 14.71 -7.60 21.94
N LEU A 54 13.99 -7.95 23.00
CA LEU A 54 14.27 -9.16 23.77
C LEU A 54 13.99 -10.43 22.97
N ASN A 55 12.98 -10.38 22.09
CA ASN A 55 12.53 -11.51 21.29
C ASN A 55 12.42 -11.11 19.82
N ASP A 56 12.62 -12.09 18.93
CA ASP A 56 12.32 -11.95 17.52
C ASP A 56 10.81 -11.77 17.32
N SER A 57 10.43 -10.72 16.59
CA SER A 57 9.03 -10.44 16.30
C SER A 57 8.41 -11.55 15.45
N ILE A 58 7.15 -11.88 15.72
CA ILE A 58 6.37 -12.74 14.83
C ILE A 58 5.75 -11.87 13.74
N ALA A 59 5.93 -12.29 12.49
CA ALA A 59 5.38 -11.61 11.34
C ALA A 59 3.85 -11.79 11.29
N THR A 60 3.16 -10.68 11.04
CA THR A 60 1.70 -10.62 10.90
C THR A 60 1.24 -10.68 9.45
N GLY A 61 2.15 -10.69 8.47
CA GLY A 61 1.84 -10.49 7.05
C GLY A 61 1.65 -9.02 6.66
N LEU A 62 1.58 -8.10 7.63
CA LEU A 62 1.47 -6.67 7.42
C LEU A 62 2.83 -5.99 7.66
N TRP A 63 3.31 -5.27 6.65
CA TRP A 63 4.68 -4.75 6.60
C TRP A 63 4.69 -3.27 6.30
N SER A 64 5.47 -2.50 7.06
CA SER A 64 5.71 -1.09 6.75
C SER A 64 6.60 -0.92 5.52
N ARG A 65 6.63 0.30 4.97
CA ARG A 65 7.54 0.67 3.87
C ARG A 65 9.01 0.33 4.13
N SER A 66 9.43 0.34 5.39
CA SER A 66 10.80 0.04 5.80
C SER A 66 11.06 -1.43 6.11
N GLY A 67 10.12 -2.34 5.80
CA GLY A 67 10.24 -3.77 6.07
C GLY A 67 10.05 -4.15 7.55
N LYS A 68 9.51 -3.27 8.39
CA LYS A 68 9.17 -3.60 9.79
C LYS A 68 7.78 -4.23 9.85
N VAL A 69 7.63 -5.24 10.69
CA VAL A 69 6.33 -5.84 11.01
C VAL A 69 5.41 -4.75 11.59
N ILE A 70 4.16 -4.73 11.16
CA ILE A 70 3.09 -3.95 11.77
C ILE A 70 2.21 -4.93 12.55
N HIS A 71 2.14 -4.76 13.86
CA HIS A 71 1.45 -5.68 14.76
C HIS A 71 -0.04 -5.36 14.85
N ALA A 72 -0.80 -5.79 13.82
CA ALA A 72 -2.26 -5.71 13.82
C ALA A 72 -2.90 -6.92 14.54
N PRO A 73 -4.09 -6.78 15.16
CA PRO A 73 -4.83 -7.89 15.74
C PRO A 73 -5.22 -8.96 14.70
N ASP A 74 -5.33 -10.21 15.12
CA ASP A 74 -5.72 -11.30 14.22
C ASP A 74 -7.11 -11.08 13.60
N TRP A 75 -8.10 -10.62 14.37
CA TRP A 75 -9.44 -10.30 13.87
C TRP A 75 -9.40 -9.28 12.72
N TRP A 76 -8.45 -8.34 12.76
CA TRP A 76 -8.27 -7.31 11.74
C TRP A 76 -7.60 -7.90 10.49
N LEU A 77 -6.58 -8.74 10.69
CA LEU A 77 -5.84 -9.41 9.61
C LEU A 77 -6.68 -10.46 8.88
N ASP A 78 -7.57 -11.15 9.60
CA ASP A 78 -8.47 -12.18 9.07
C ASP A 78 -9.51 -11.58 8.11
N GLY A 79 -9.81 -10.28 8.25
CA GLY A 79 -10.61 -9.51 7.30
C GLY A 79 -9.92 -9.27 5.94
N LEU A 80 -8.60 -9.44 5.83
CA LEU A 80 -7.88 -9.15 4.58
C LEU A 80 -7.97 -10.30 3.56
N PRO A 81 -7.99 -10.01 2.24
CA PRO A 81 -8.03 -11.04 1.22
C PRO A 81 -6.66 -11.72 1.05
N PRO A 82 -6.59 -13.00 0.64
CA PRO A 82 -5.33 -13.72 0.41
C PRO A 82 -4.70 -13.29 -0.94
N CYS A 83 -4.27 -12.03 -1.01
CA CYS A 83 -3.53 -11.44 -2.12
C CYS A 83 -2.62 -10.32 -1.62
N PHE A 84 -1.59 -9.96 -2.38
CA PHE A 84 -0.75 -8.81 -2.05
C PHE A 84 -1.53 -7.50 -2.20
N LEU A 85 -1.40 -6.60 -1.22
CA LEU A 85 -1.98 -5.25 -1.27
C LEU A 85 -0.91 -4.20 -0.93
N ASP A 86 -0.96 -3.06 -1.62
CA ASP A 86 -0.20 -1.85 -1.31
C ASP A 86 -1.21 -0.75 -0.98
N GLY A 87 -1.11 -0.21 0.25
CA GLY A 87 -2.08 0.73 0.78
C GLY A 87 -1.51 1.60 1.88
N GLU A 88 -2.38 2.43 2.44
CA GLU A 88 -2.07 3.30 3.57
C GLU A 88 -2.99 2.95 4.75
N LEU A 89 -2.42 2.72 5.93
CA LEU A 89 -3.21 2.69 7.18
C LEU A 89 -3.64 4.12 7.50
N PHE A 90 -4.92 4.32 7.79
CA PHE A 90 -5.52 5.65 7.89
C PHE A 90 -6.74 5.67 8.82
N ILE A 91 -6.84 6.68 9.69
CA ILE A 91 -7.97 6.88 10.64
C ILE A 91 -8.72 8.21 10.44
N GLY A 92 -8.36 8.99 9.41
CA GLY A 92 -8.92 10.31 9.13
C GLY A 92 -7.86 11.41 8.98
N ARG A 93 -8.26 12.53 8.40
CA ARG A 93 -7.39 13.70 8.16
C ARG A 93 -6.99 14.37 9.48
N GLY A 94 -5.79 14.92 9.53
CA GLY A 94 -5.25 15.55 10.75
C GLY A 94 -4.95 14.59 11.91
N ARG A 95 -5.22 13.28 11.77
CA ARG A 95 -5.08 12.27 12.84
C ARG A 95 -3.83 11.40 12.72
N PHE A 96 -2.83 11.83 11.94
CA PHE A 96 -1.60 11.04 11.73
C PHE A 96 -0.88 10.68 13.04
N GLN A 97 -0.77 11.62 13.99
CA GLN A 97 -0.12 11.36 15.28
C GLN A 97 -0.86 10.30 16.10
N GLU A 98 -2.18 10.29 16.04
CA GLU A 98 -3.02 9.29 16.72
C GLU A 98 -2.87 7.92 16.05
N LEU A 99 -2.91 7.86 14.71
CA LEU A 99 -2.63 6.63 13.97
C LEU A 99 -1.28 6.04 14.38
N ARG A 100 -0.23 6.87 14.44
CA ARG A 100 1.11 6.43 14.80
C ARG A 100 1.20 5.85 16.21
N LYS A 101 0.38 6.32 17.16
CA LYS A 101 0.30 5.72 18.51
C LYS A 101 -0.24 4.30 18.47
N VAL A 102 -1.19 4.01 17.57
CA VAL A 102 -1.80 2.68 17.43
C VAL A 102 -0.86 1.74 16.66
N VAL A 103 -0.40 2.11 15.46
CA VAL A 103 0.28 1.16 14.55
C VAL A 103 1.78 0.98 14.82
N ALA A 104 2.35 1.73 15.77
CA ALA A 104 3.77 1.61 16.13
C ALA A 104 4.02 0.71 17.36
N THR A 105 2.96 0.18 17.99
CA THR A 105 3.10 -0.73 19.13
C THR A 105 3.59 -2.12 18.67
N LEU A 106 4.26 -2.84 19.56
CA LEU A 106 4.71 -4.22 19.32
C LEU A 106 3.62 -5.25 19.64
N GLU A 107 2.68 -4.86 20.50
CA GLU A 107 1.49 -5.64 20.81
C GLU A 107 0.27 -4.85 20.31
N PRO A 108 -0.64 -5.47 19.54
CA PRO A 108 -1.86 -4.80 19.11
C PRO A 108 -2.71 -4.41 20.33
N GLY A 109 -3.12 -3.15 20.40
CA GLY A 109 -3.92 -2.60 21.49
C GLY A 109 -5.22 -1.96 21.02
N PRO A 110 -5.88 -1.16 21.87
CA PRO A 110 -7.08 -0.41 21.49
C PRO A 110 -6.85 0.55 20.31
N GLY A 111 -7.90 0.81 19.54
CA GLY A 111 -7.90 1.80 18.44
C GLY A 111 -7.77 1.20 17.04
N TRP A 112 -7.53 -0.10 16.91
CA TRP A 112 -7.51 -0.78 15.60
C TRP A 112 -8.88 -0.80 14.92
N ASP A 113 -9.97 -0.65 15.66
CA ASP A 113 -11.34 -0.49 15.14
C ASP A 113 -11.49 0.74 14.22
N ASP A 114 -10.68 1.77 14.45
CA ASP A 114 -10.65 2.99 13.62
C ASP A 114 -9.68 2.89 12.44
N VAL A 115 -8.77 1.91 12.44
CA VAL A 115 -7.67 1.81 11.47
C VAL A 115 -8.13 1.11 10.20
N TRP A 116 -8.19 1.86 9.11
CA TRP A 116 -8.49 1.33 7.77
C TRP A 116 -7.23 1.16 6.92
N LEU A 117 -7.09 0.02 6.25
CA LEU A 117 -6.18 -0.15 5.13
C LEU A 117 -6.83 0.39 3.84
N ARG A 118 -6.43 1.59 3.43
CA ARG A 118 -6.85 2.23 2.17
C ARG A 118 -5.94 1.76 1.04
N VAL A 119 -6.37 0.71 0.34
CA VAL A 119 -5.62 0.06 -0.74
C VAL A 119 -5.63 0.90 -2.01
N PHE A 120 -4.52 1.03 -2.70
CA PHE A 120 -4.46 1.76 -3.98
C PHE A 120 -3.72 1.01 -5.10
N ASP A 121 -3.03 -0.10 -4.80
CA ASP A 121 -2.38 -0.95 -5.81
C ASP A 121 -2.25 -2.40 -5.29
N SER A 122 -1.88 -3.33 -6.16
CA SER A 122 -1.60 -4.73 -5.79
C SER A 122 -0.35 -5.20 -6.54
N PRO A 123 0.79 -5.38 -5.85
CA PRO A 123 2.00 -5.85 -6.51
C PRO A 123 1.89 -7.34 -6.83
N ARG A 124 2.54 -7.75 -7.92
CA ARG A 124 2.79 -9.18 -8.15
C ARG A 124 3.75 -9.71 -7.08
N PRO A 125 3.53 -10.92 -6.53
CA PRO A 125 4.41 -11.49 -5.53
C PRO A 125 5.88 -11.51 -5.98
N GLU A 126 6.13 -11.88 -7.25
CA GLU A 126 7.48 -11.98 -7.80
C GLU A 126 8.17 -10.62 -7.91
N VAL A 127 7.40 -9.56 -8.20
CA VAL A 127 7.91 -8.18 -8.33
C VAL A 127 8.12 -7.56 -6.96
N PHE A 128 7.22 -7.83 -6.01
CA PHE A 128 7.38 -7.44 -4.61
C PHE A 128 8.64 -8.04 -4.00
N ALA A 129 8.95 -9.29 -4.37
CA ALA A 129 10.08 -10.05 -3.88
C ALA A 129 11.40 -9.83 -4.63
N GLN A 130 11.45 -8.87 -5.57
CA GLN A 130 12.68 -8.54 -6.29
C GLN A 130 13.78 -8.08 -5.34
N GLU A 131 14.99 -8.53 -5.63
CA GLU A 131 16.18 -8.12 -4.91
C GLU A 131 16.39 -6.61 -5.04
N ARG A 132 16.60 -5.96 -3.91
CA ARG A 132 16.82 -4.52 -3.86
C ARG A 132 17.40 -4.11 -2.51
N GLU A 133 18.09 -2.98 -2.54
CA GLU A 133 18.42 -2.23 -1.34
C GLU A 133 17.23 -1.35 -0.93
N ILE A 134 16.85 -1.40 0.35
CA ILE A 134 15.92 -0.47 0.96
C ILE A 134 16.69 0.49 1.86
N LYS A 135 16.76 1.76 1.46
CA LYS A 135 17.38 2.84 2.23
C LYS A 135 16.43 3.37 3.31
N ILE A 136 16.86 3.32 4.56
CA ILE A 136 16.15 3.82 5.73
C ILE A 136 16.70 5.20 6.08
N ARG A 137 16.04 6.24 5.55
CA ARG A 137 16.48 7.63 5.69
C ARG A 137 17.95 7.77 5.29
N SER A 138 18.72 8.56 6.03
CA SER A 138 20.18 8.66 5.95
C SER A 138 20.89 7.78 6.99
N GLU A 139 20.16 6.87 7.66
CA GLU A 139 20.70 6.12 8.81
C GLU A 139 21.38 4.82 8.39
N TYR A 140 20.69 3.98 7.61
CA TYR A 140 21.21 2.67 7.16
C TYR A 140 20.40 2.14 5.98
N SER A 141 20.80 1.00 5.43
CA SER A 141 20.03 0.24 4.45
C SER A 141 20.01 -1.24 4.81
N PHE A 142 19.09 -1.99 4.19
CA PHE A 142 19.11 -3.44 4.21
C PHE A 142 18.79 -3.98 2.82
N TRP A 143 19.23 -5.20 2.56
CA TRP A 143 19.02 -5.87 1.28
C TRP A 143 17.95 -6.94 1.40
N ILE A 144 17.02 -6.92 0.45
CA ILE A 144 16.13 -8.05 0.19
C ILE A 144 16.88 -8.98 -0.77
N LYS A 145 17.16 -10.21 -0.33
CA LYS A 145 17.86 -11.25 -1.11
C LYS A 145 17.11 -12.57 -1.00
N GLY A 146 17.09 -13.35 -2.07
CA GLY A 146 16.44 -14.67 -2.09
C GLY A 146 14.92 -14.66 -1.81
N ALA A 147 14.28 -13.48 -1.79
CA ALA A 147 12.86 -13.36 -1.48
C ALA A 147 11.97 -13.95 -2.58
N HIS A 148 12.43 -13.93 -3.84
CA HIS A 148 11.66 -14.44 -4.98
C HIS A 148 11.28 -15.91 -4.78
N GLU A 149 12.27 -16.77 -4.52
CA GLU A 149 12.05 -18.21 -4.32
C GLU A 149 11.19 -18.49 -3.10
N TRP A 150 11.44 -17.76 -2.01
CA TRP A 150 10.66 -17.87 -0.78
C TRP A 150 9.18 -17.54 -1.04
N VAL A 151 8.90 -16.41 -1.68
CA VAL A 151 7.53 -15.97 -1.98
C VAL A 151 6.84 -16.92 -2.93
N VAL A 152 7.50 -17.34 -4.02
CA VAL A 152 6.93 -18.29 -4.99
C VAL A 152 6.56 -19.60 -4.32
N ARG A 153 7.46 -20.17 -3.52
CA ARG A 153 7.22 -21.41 -2.78
C ARG A 153 6.05 -21.27 -1.80
N THR A 154 6.01 -20.19 -1.02
CA THR A 154 4.95 -20.00 -0.02
C THR A 154 3.60 -19.71 -0.67
N VAL A 155 3.56 -18.91 -1.74
CA VAL A 155 2.32 -18.60 -2.48
C VAL A 155 1.72 -19.84 -3.12
N LEU A 156 2.53 -20.77 -3.66
CA LEU A 156 2.03 -22.03 -4.22
C LEU A 156 1.30 -22.90 -3.18
N ASN A 157 1.66 -22.77 -1.90
CA ASN A 157 1.02 -23.50 -0.81
C ASN A 157 -0.27 -22.83 -0.29
N HIS A 158 -0.65 -21.66 -0.82
CA HIS A 158 -1.84 -20.92 -0.40
C HIS A 158 -2.84 -20.78 -1.55
N SER A 159 -4.14 -20.78 -1.22
CA SER A 159 -5.21 -20.41 -2.16
C SER A 159 -5.16 -18.90 -2.45
N PHE A 160 -4.23 -18.50 -3.30
CA PHE A 160 -3.78 -17.12 -3.44
C PHE A 160 -4.30 -16.45 -4.71
N ARG A 161 -4.93 -15.27 -4.58
CA ARG A 161 -5.31 -14.45 -5.74
C ARG A 161 -4.13 -13.56 -6.12
N ARG A 162 -3.77 -13.51 -7.41
CA ARG A 162 -2.59 -12.79 -7.88
C ARG A 162 -2.83 -11.98 -9.14
N VAL A 163 -2.16 -10.84 -9.21
CA VAL A 163 -2.05 -10.01 -10.40
C VAL A 163 -1.23 -10.74 -11.46
N LYS A 164 -1.69 -10.72 -12.72
CA LYS A 164 -0.98 -11.37 -13.84
C LYS A 164 0.15 -10.48 -14.37
N SER A 165 1.19 -11.10 -14.92
CA SER A 165 2.35 -10.39 -15.47
C SER A 165 2.02 -9.44 -16.62
N SER A 166 0.96 -9.71 -17.38
CA SER A 166 0.51 -8.87 -18.49
C SER A 166 -0.34 -7.67 -18.04
N TRP A 167 -0.89 -7.69 -16.83
CA TRP A 167 -1.81 -6.67 -16.35
C TRP A 167 -1.10 -5.33 -16.16
N LYS A 168 -1.77 -4.27 -16.62
CA LYS A 168 -1.43 -2.89 -16.32
C LYS A 168 -2.25 -2.44 -15.11
N PHE A 169 -2.14 -1.17 -14.75
CA PHE A 169 -2.83 -0.65 -13.58
C PHE A 169 -4.35 -0.73 -13.72
N GLU A 170 -4.91 -0.52 -14.91
CA GLU A 170 -6.36 -0.64 -15.13
C GLU A 170 -6.89 -2.04 -14.81
N GLU A 171 -6.21 -3.10 -15.25
CA GLU A 171 -6.63 -4.47 -14.90
C GLU A 171 -6.41 -4.77 -13.42
N VAL A 172 -5.38 -4.20 -12.80
CA VAL A 172 -5.16 -4.30 -11.34
C VAL A 172 -6.28 -3.60 -10.57
N LEU A 173 -6.73 -2.43 -11.03
CA LEU A 173 -7.82 -1.70 -10.42
C LEU A 173 -9.12 -2.50 -10.47
N LEU A 174 -9.47 -3.06 -11.64
CA LEU A 174 -10.63 -3.95 -11.79
C LEU A 174 -10.53 -5.19 -10.89
N PHE A 175 -9.33 -5.74 -10.73
CA PHE A 175 -9.08 -6.84 -9.80
C PHE A 175 -9.36 -6.42 -8.35
N LEU A 176 -8.84 -5.28 -7.91
CA LEU A 176 -9.05 -4.74 -6.57
C LEU A 176 -10.53 -4.43 -6.30
N GLU A 177 -11.21 -3.80 -7.25
CA GLU A 177 -12.65 -3.55 -7.20
C GLU A 177 -13.41 -4.87 -7.00
N LYS A 178 -13.11 -5.90 -7.79
CA LYS A 178 -13.77 -7.20 -7.68
C LYS A 178 -13.56 -7.88 -6.33
N ILE A 179 -12.37 -7.80 -5.74
CA ILE A 179 -12.08 -8.51 -4.48
C ILE A 179 -12.50 -7.73 -3.24
N LEU A 180 -12.47 -6.39 -3.29
CA LEU A 180 -12.79 -5.53 -2.15
C LEU A 180 -14.26 -5.08 -2.15
N LEU A 181 -14.93 -4.93 -3.31
CA LEU A 181 -16.36 -4.58 -3.39
C LEU A 181 -17.30 -5.79 -3.31
N LYS A 182 -16.91 -6.99 -3.79
CA LYS A 182 -17.77 -8.18 -3.64
C LYS A 182 -18.04 -8.53 -2.17
N ARG A 183 -17.07 -8.25 -1.32
CA ARG A 183 -17.20 -8.29 0.15
C ARG A 183 -18.10 -7.17 0.70
N ALA A 184 -18.90 -6.47 -0.10
CA ALA A 184 -19.97 -5.58 0.38
C ALA A 184 -21.38 -6.12 0.04
N LEU A 185 -21.50 -7.12 -0.84
CA LEU A 185 -22.76 -7.48 -1.51
C LEU A 185 -23.31 -8.87 -1.17
N ASP A 186 -22.52 -9.78 -0.58
CA ASP A 186 -22.94 -11.16 -0.28
C ASP A 186 -23.55 -11.32 1.13
N GLY A 187 -23.91 -10.22 1.80
CA GLY A 187 -24.68 -10.22 3.05
C GLY A 187 -23.99 -10.90 4.24
N SER A 188 -22.72 -11.29 4.10
CA SER A 188 -21.93 -12.04 5.09
C SER A 188 -20.67 -11.26 5.45
N ILE A 189 -20.84 -10.02 5.91
CA ILE A 189 -19.73 -9.07 6.01
C ILE A 189 -19.75 -8.41 7.39
N GLU A 190 -18.91 -8.94 8.27
CA GLU A 190 -18.10 -8.03 9.06
C GLU A 190 -17.23 -7.26 8.06
N MET A 191 -17.45 -5.94 7.94
CA MET A 191 -16.62 -5.08 7.11
C MET A 191 -15.24 -5.06 7.76
N GLY A 192 -14.35 -5.99 7.37
CA GLY A 192 -12.95 -5.86 7.73
C GLY A 192 -12.46 -4.47 7.34
N ASN A 193 -11.61 -3.85 8.15
CA ASN A 193 -11.17 -2.48 7.96
C ASN A 193 -10.19 -2.32 6.78
N VAL A 194 -10.62 -2.70 5.58
CA VAL A 194 -9.90 -2.62 4.31
C VAL A 194 -10.84 -2.16 3.22
N CYS A 195 -10.41 -1.21 2.40
CA CYS A 195 -11.20 -0.78 1.25
C CYS A 195 -10.30 -0.20 0.16
N LEU A 196 -10.83 -0.15 -1.06
CA LEU A 196 -10.18 0.50 -2.18
C LEU A 196 -10.26 2.02 -2.02
N LEU A 197 -9.11 2.68 -2.05
CA LEU A 197 -9.01 4.13 -2.16
C LEU A 197 -9.51 4.53 -3.55
N ARG A 198 -10.51 5.43 -3.59
CA ARG A 198 -11.13 5.91 -4.83
C ARG A 198 -10.08 6.33 -5.86
N GLN A 199 -10.19 5.77 -7.06
CA GLN A 199 -9.39 6.10 -8.24
C GLN A 199 -10.31 6.75 -9.29
N GLU A 200 -10.18 8.05 -9.48
CA GLU A 200 -10.95 8.80 -10.48
C GLU A 200 -10.19 8.87 -11.81
N LYS A 201 -10.79 8.41 -12.90
CA LYS A 201 -10.17 8.54 -14.22
C LYS A 201 -10.28 9.98 -14.72
N LEU A 202 -9.14 10.61 -14.99
CA LEU A 202 -9.08 11.98 -15.51
C LEU A 202 -9.53 12.05 -16.97
N PRO A 203 -10.07 13.21 -17.40
CA PRO A 203 -10.39 13.47 -18.80
C PRO A 203 -9.21 13.21 -19.76
N LEU A 204 -9.52 12.85 -21.01
CA LEU A 204 -8.53 12.69 -22.08
C LEU A 204 -7.99 14.03 -22.62
N SER A 205 -8.62 15.15 -22.28
CA SER A 205 -8.11 16.48 -22.58
C SER A 205 -7.21 16.94 -21.45
N TYR A 206 -5.96 17.30 -21.77
CA TYR A 206 -4.99 17.77 -20.78
C TYR A 206 -5.50 18.98 -19.98
N LEU A 207 -6.09 19.98 -20.65
CA LEU A 207 -6.64 21.17 -19.96
C LEU A 207 -7.77 20.79 -18.99
N LYS A 208 -8.67 19.88 -19.39
CA LYS A 208 -9.74 19.41 -18.50
C LYS A 208 -9.21 18.57 -17.35
N ALA A 209 -8.17 17.77 -17.60
CA ALA A 209 -7.52 16.97 -16.57
C ALA A 209 -6.79 17.84 -15.54
N MET A 210 -6.08 18.88 -15.99
CA MET A 210 -5.46 19.87 -15.12
C MET A 210 -6.48 20.60 -14.26
N LYS A 211 -7.57 21.09 -14.87
CA LYS A 211 -8.66 21.72 -14.13
C LYS A 211 -9.22 20.77 -13.06
N ARG A 212 -9.46 19.50 -13.40
CA ARG A 212 -9.98 18.53 -12.42
C ARG A 212 -8.99 18.25 -11.28
N ILE A 213 -7.69 18.25 -11.56
CA ILE A 213 -6.66 18.16 -10.52
C ILE A 213 -6.74 19.37 -9.59
N GLU A 214 -6.82 20.59 -10.14
CA GLU A 214 -6.91 21.83 -9.38
C GLU A 214 -8.17 21.87 -8.50
N ASP A 215 -9.34 21.61 -9.07
CA ASP A 215 -10.62 21.53 -8.35
C ASP A 215 -10.52 20.52 -7.18
N ARG A 216 -9.97 19.32 -7.45
CA ARG A 216 -9.85 18.29 -6.42
C ARG A 216 -8.78 18.61 -5.37
N MET A 217 -7.73 19.34 -5.73
CA MET A 217 -6.72 19.81 -4.79
C MET A 217 -7.29 20.84 -3.83
N GLU A 218 -8.15 21.76 -4.31
CA GLU A 218 -8.88 22.73 -3.49
C GLU A 218 -9.83 22.02 -2.51
N GLU A 219 -10.68 21.12 -3.02
CA GLU A 219 -11.58 20.29 -2.19
C GLU A 219 -10.80 19.55 -1.07
N ILE A 220 -9.65 18.95 -1.39
CA ILE A 220 -8.84 18.20 -0.42
C ILE A 220 -8.17 19.14 0.58
N ALA A 221 -7.67 20.31 0.13
CA ALA A 221 -7.00 21.26 0.99
C ALA A 221 -7.96 21.87 2.04
N ASP A 222 -9.18 22.21 1.62
CA ASP A 222 -10.23 22.75 2.50
C ASP A 222 -10.60 21.78 3.63
N GLU A 223 -10.51 20.48 3.34
CA GLU A 223 -10.79 19.43 4.32
C GLU A 223 -9.52 18.95 5.07
N GLY A 224 -8.38 19.64 4.91
CA GLY A 224 -7.12 19.34 5.61
C GLY A 224 -6.34 18.13 5.11
N GLY A 225 -6.54 17.72 3.85
CA GLY A 225 -5.78 16.65 3.21
C GLY A 225 -4.45 17.10 2.60
N GLU A 226 -3.63 16.14 2.11
CA GLU A 226 -2.24 16.43 1.71
C GLU A 226 -2.03 16.69 0.21
N GLY A 227 -3.07 16.51 -0.61
CA GLY A 227 -3.02 16.67 -2.06
C GLY A 227 -3.44 15.41 -2.81
N VAL A 228 -2.88 15.19 -4.01
CA VAL A 228 -3.28 14.09 -4.89
C VAL A 228 -2.11 13.21 -5.35
N VAL A 229 -2.45 11.98 -5.72
CA VAL A 229 -1.58 11.03 -6.41
C VAL A 229 -2.16 10.76 -7.78
N LEU A 230 -1.30 10.74 -8.80
CA LEU A 230 -1.65 10.45 -10.19
C LEU A 230 -1.00 9.13 -10.61
N ARG A 231 -1.79 8.21 -11.15
CA ARG A 231 -1.37 6.86 -11.53
C ARG A 231 -1.59 6.62 -13.01
N ASN A 232 -0.52 6.28 -13.73
CA ASN A 232 -0.59 5.95 -15.14
C ASN A 232 -1.36 4.62 -15.35
N PRO A 233 -2.44 4.59 -16.16
CA PRO A 233 -3.26 3.40 -16.42
C PRO A 233 -2.46 2.22 -16.98
N VAL A 234 -1.45 2.49 -17.82
CA VAL A 234 -0.66 1.44 -18.46
C VAL A 234 0.60 1.07 -17.67
N GLY A 235 0.88 1.77 -16.57
CA GLY A 235 2.09 1.55 -15.77
C GLY A 235 1.95 0.35 -14.84
N GLN A 236 2.93 -0.55 -14.84
CA GLN A 236 2.96 -1.66 -13.88
C GLN A 236 3.58 -1.24 -12.55
N TRP A 237 3.20 -1.91 -11.46
CA TRP A 237 3.83 -1.70 -10.16
C TRP A 237 5.30 -2.11 -10.22
N SER A 238 6.16 -1.34 -9.55
CA SER A 238 7.58 -1.66 -9.37
C SER A 238 8.03 -1.26 -7.97
N PRO A 239 9.07 -1.92 -7.41
CA PRO A 239 9.58 -1.62 -6.08
C PRO A 239 10.54 -0.42 -6.06
N VAL A 240 10.50 0.42 -7.10
CA VAL A 240 11.35 1.60 -7.26
C VAL A 240 10.51 2.87 -7.37
N ARG A 241 11.18 4.03 -7.45
CA ARG A 241 10.52 5.27 -7.85
C ARG A 241 10.21 5.21 -9.34
N SER A 242 9.01 5.62 -9.72
CA SER A 242 8.49 5.41 -11.06
C SER A 242 7.80 6.65 -11.60
N HIS A 243 8.03 6.96 -12.88
CA HIS A 243 7.29 8.01 -13.59
C HIS A 243 5.82 7.65 -13.82
N ASN A 244 5.41 6.40 -13.58
CA ASN A 244 4.02 5.97 -13.63
C ASN A 244 3.21 6.31 -12.37
N LEU A 245 3.84 6.94 -11.38
CA LEU A 245 3.23 7.39 -10.15
C LEU A 245 3.74 8.80 -9.84
N LEU A 246 2.85 9.78 -9.83
CA LEU A 246 3.17 11.17 -9.54
C LEU A 246 2.42 11.63 -8.30
N LYS A 247 2.97 12.58 -7.56
CA LYS A 247 2.31 13.23 -6.43
C LYS A 247 2.29 14.73 -6.65
N HIS A 248 1.17 15.37 -6.34
CA HIS A 248 1.03 16.81 -6.33
C HIS A 248 0.57 17.24 -4.94
N LYS A 249 1.35 18.12 -4.32
CA LYS A 249 0.98 18.79 -3.08
C LYS A 249 0.65 20.26 -3.38
N PRO A 250 -0.19 20.91 -2.56
CA PRO A 250 -0.58 22.30 -2.78
C PRO A 250 0.52 23.29 -2.35
N TRP A 251 1.52 22.82 -1.59
CA TRP A 251 2.70 23.54 -1.10
C TRP A 251 3.94 22.62 -1.06
#